data_AF-A0A1V6NL68-F1
#
_entry.id   AF-A0A1V6NL68-F1
#
_cell.length_a   1.000
_cell.length_b   1.000
_cell.length_c   1.000
_cell.angle_alpha   90.00
_cell.angle_beta   90.00
_cell.angle_gamma   90.00
#
_symmetry.space_group_name_H-M   'P 1'
#
loop_
_entity.id
_entity.type
_entity.pdbx_description
1 polymer ?
#
loop_
_entity_poly.entity_id
_entity_poly.type
_entity_poly.pdbx_seq_one_letter_code
_entity_poly.pdbx_strand_id
1 'polypeptide(L)'
;MTVKNPTDVLHTINIVTQALCIPLVTIFVALRFYTRFRFKQSLGVEDLACTIAWVLFTGYCAISIVIGQHGGGYPFAELSPKEQIAFKKFCYIATILYCPMALFVKIALLAILTRIFAPFRGKVWFIYIFLGCLCCYYTVALIVKIRICGPIPRYWLGEQVPGTCLDQTAALIADSVISVVSDLIILILPLPLTWSLQMSRNRKLRVIGLLGAGGLATGFSLYRLVMVLQGSNDEGLMFIRVILSGNAEGGVGLICACLPVLNVMFAHYKKNYSSQKYYQNGGSSHPLSDRKSAPASNLATDWDKVTNFGDQSHLISFAGPPEGGGSTDSIHNQDGIRKTVAVSQTVETH
;
A
#
# COMPACT_ATOMS: atom_id res chain seq x y z
N MET A 1 -11.57 -38.10 -7.60
CA MET A 1 -11.44 -37.22 -6.43
C MET A 1 -12.23 -37.82 -5.28
N THR A 2 -11.63 -38.75 -4.56
CA THR A 2 -12.21 -39.35 -3.36
C THR A 2 -11.24 -39.10 -2.23
N VAL A 3 -11.53 -38.06 -1.46
CA VAL A 3 -10.81 -37.67 -0.24
C VAL A 3 -11.01 -38.80 0.76
N LYS A 4 -10.02 -39.71 0.86
CA LYS A 4 -10.06 -40.84 1.81
C LYS A 4 -9.05 -40.70 2.94
N ASN A 5 -8.14 -39.71 2.88
CA ASN A 5 -7.20 -39.38 3.95
C ASN A 5 -7.25 -37.87 4.29
N PRO A 6 -7.24 -37.48 5.58
CA PRO A 6 -7.18 -36.06 5.99
C PRO A 6 -5.87 -35.35 5.57
N THR A 7 -4.84 -36.12 5.19
CA THR A 7 -3.51 -35.65 4.75
C THR A 7 -3.49 -35.17 3.29
N ASP A 8 -4.27 -35.80 2.40
CA ASP A 8 -4.45 -35.34 1.01
C ASP A 8 -5.14 -33.97 0.93
N VAL A 9 -5.94 -33.64 1.93
CA VAL A 9 -6.67 -32.37 2.01
C VAL A 9 -5.71 -31.20 2.19
N LEU A 10 -4.70 -31.33 3.07
CA LEU A 10 -3.76 -30.23 3.34
C LEU A 10 -2.84 -29.96 2.14
N HIS A 11 -2.38 -31.01 1.47
CA HIS A 11 -1.60 -30.90 0.24
C HIS A 11 -2.41 -30.20 -0.87
N THR A 12 -3.68 -30.60 -1.06
CA THR A 12 -4.58 -29.99 -2.05
C THR A 12 -4.86 -28.51 -1.71
N ILE A 13 -5.14 -28.20 -0.43
CA ILE A 13 -5.37 -26.83 0.04
C ILE A 13 -4.15 -25.95 -0.23
N ASN A 14 -2.93 -26.44 0.04
CA ASN A 14 -1.70 -25.69 -0.22
C ASN A 14 -1.60 -25.33 -1.71
N ILE A 15 -1.72 -26.31 -2.61
CA ILE A 15 -1.62 -26.06 -4.07
C ILE A 15 -2.69 -25.07 -4.54
N VAL A 16 -3.96 -25.29 -4.16
CA VAL A 16 -5.07 -24.43 -4.57
C VAL A 16 -4.88 -23.01 -4.06
N THR A 17 -4.43 -22.87 -2.81
CA THR A 17 -4.19 -21.56 -2.19
C THR A 17 -3.08 -20.82 -2.93
N GLN A 18 -1.96 -21.47 -3.24
CA GLN A 18 -0.87 -20.83 -3.99
C GLN A 18 -1.28 -20.44 -5.41
N ALA A 19 -2.01 -21.31 -6.10
CA ALA A 19 -2.51 -21.05 -7.44
C ALA A 19 -3.47 -19.87 -7.50
N LEU A 20 -4.20 -19.58 -6.42
CA LEU A 20 -5.11 -18.42 -6.31
C LEU A 20 -4.40 -17.16 -5.82
N CYS A 21 -3.49 -17.28 -4.84
CA CYS A 21 -2.81 -16.14 -4.24
C CYS A 21 -1.88 -15.42 -5.22
N ILE A 22 -1.11 -16.16 -6.04
CA ILE A 22 -0.18 -15.57 -7.02
C ILE A 22 -0.91 -14.64 -8.00
N PRO A 23 -1.93 -15.08 -8.78
CA PRO A 23 -2.59 -14.21 -9.73
C PRO A 23 -3.34 -13.08 -9.03
N LEU A 24 -3.99 -13.34 -7.89
CA LEU A 24 -4.72 -12.31 -7.14
C LEU A 24 -3.80 -11.16 -6.75
N VAL A 25 -2.70 -11.45 -6.04
CA VAL A 25 -1.75 -10.41 -5.59
C VAL A 25 -1.11 -9.71 -6.80
N THR A 26 -0.77 -10.45 -7.85
CA THR A 26 -0.20 -9.89 -9.08
C THR A 26 -1.14 -8.90 -9.75
N ILE A 27 -2.45 -9.20 -9.82
CA ILE A 27 -3.46 -8.27 -10.36
C ILE A 27 -3.49 -6.97 -9.55
N PHE A 28 -3.47 -7.04 -8.21
CA PHE A 28 -3.47 -5.85 -7.36
C PHE A 28 -2.22 -4.99 -7.55
N VAL A 29 -1.04 -5.62 -7.65
CA VAL A 29 0.23 -4.92 -7.90
C VAL A 29 0.25 -4.31 -9.30
N ALA A 30 -0.19 -5.05 -10.33
CA ALA A 30 -0.30 -4.55 -11.69
C ALA A 30 -1.26 -3.34 -11.77
N LEU A 31 -2.41 -3.43 -11.08
CA LEU A 31 -3.39 -2.34 -11.05
C LEU A 31 -2.84 -1.10 -10.31
N ARG A 32 -2.02 -1.30 -9.28
CA ARG A 32 -1.28 -0.22 -8.61
C ARG A 32 -0.38 0.52 -9.60
N PHE A 33 0.44 -0.20 -10.36
CA PHE A 33 1.34 0.39 -11.37
C PHE A 33 0.56 1.07 -12.48
N TYR A 34 -0.45 0.41 -13.02
CA TYR A 34 -1.33 0.98 -14.04
C TYR A 34 -1.92 2.32 -13.58
N THR A 35 -2.41 2.39 -12.34
CA THR A 35 -2.93 3.64 -11.75
C THR A 35 -1.83 4.71 -11.66
N ARG A 36 -0.64 4.37 -11.17
CA ARG A 36 0.48 5.33 -11.07
C ARG A 36 0.86 5.92 -12.42
N PHE A 37 1.00 5.08 -13.45
CA PHE A 37 1.31 5.51 -14.81
C PHE A 37 0.19 6.35 -15.41
N ARG A 38 -1.06 5.90 -15.30
CA ARG A 38 -2.23 6.58 -15.88
C ARG A 38 -2.49 7.97 -15.27
N PHE A 39 -2.19 8.15 -13.99
CA PHE A 39 -2.34 9.42 -13.28
C PHE A 39 -1.03 10.20 -13.14
N LYS A 40 0.05 9.81 -13.86
CA LYS A 40 1.38 10.45 -13.85
C LYS A 40 1.91 10.74 -12.44
N GLN A 41 1.69 9.80 -11.51
CA GLN A 41 2.16 9.93 -10.14
C GLN A 41 3.63 9.51 -10.06
N SER A 42 4.45 10.26 -9.31
CA SER A 42 5.84 9.89 -9.06
C SER A 42 5.92 8.53 -8.35
N LEU A 43 6.90 7.72 -8.78
CA LEU A 43 7.27 6.48 -8.10
C LEU A 43 7.96 6.83 -6.78
N GLY A 44 7.47 6.27 -5.69
CA GLY A 44 8.06 6.46 -4.37
C GLY A 44 8.75 5.21 -3.86
N VAL A 45 9.39 5.34 -2.70
CA VAL A 45 10.01 4.21 -1.98
C VAL A 45 8.96 3.12 -1.69
N GLU A 46 7.70 3.51 -1.48
CA GLU A 46 6.60 2.56 -1.28
C GLU A 46 6.37 1.63 -2.47
N ASP A 47 6.63 2.10 -3.70
CA ASP A 47 6.39 1.32 -4.93
C ASP A 47 7.55 0.34 -5.17
N LEU A 48 8.79 0.77 -4.89
CA LEU A 48 9.96 -0.11 -4.93
C LEU A 48 9.85 -1.24 -3.89
N ALA A 49 9.56 -0.89 -2.63
CA ALA A 49 9.41 -1.88 -1.56
C ALA A 49 8.28 -2.87 -1.86
N CYS A 50 7.14 -2.39 -2.40
CA CYS A 50 6.03 -3.24 -2.82
C CYS A 50 6.41 -4.19 -3.97
N THR A 51 7.22 -3.74 -4.93
CA THR A 51 7.70 -4.59 -6.03
C THR A 51 8.63 -5.69 -5.53
N ILE A 52 9.59 -5.34 -4.69
CA ILE A 52 10.53 -6.31 -4.11
C ILE A 52 9.76 -7.33 -3.26
N ALA A 53 8.82 -6.88 -2.44
CA ALA A 53 7.94 -7.76 -1.67
C ALA A 53 7.13 -8.70 -2.56
N TRP A 54 6.60 -8.23 -3.69
CA TRP A 54 5.84 -9.06 -4.64
C TRP A 54 6.71 -10.14 -5.31
N VAL A 55 7.94 -9.80 -5.70
CA VAL A 55 8.88 -10.78 -6.28
C VAL A 55 9.23 -11.85 -5.24
N LEU A 56 9.54 -11.44 -4.00
CA LEU A 56 9.83 -12.37 -2.91
C LEU A 56 8.62 -13.24 -2.55
N PHE A 57 7.42 -12.65 -2.53
CA PHE A 57 6.16 -13.37 -2.31
C PHE A 57 5.93 -14.43 -3.38
N THR A 58 6.12 -14.08 -4.65
CA THR A 58 5.98 -15.02 -5.76
C THR A 58 6.99 -16.17 -5.66
N GLY A 59 8.23 -15.87 -5.29
CA GLY A 59 9.25 -16.89 -5.01
C GLY A 59 8.87 -17.80 -3.84
N TYR A 60 8.34 -17.23 -2.76
CA TYR A 60 7.87 -17.97 -1.60
C TYR A 60 6.69 -18.91 -1.94
N CYS A 61 5.71 -18.44 -2.72
CA CYS A 61 4.62 -19.27 -3.24
C CYS A 61 5.14 -20.40 -4.14
N ALA A 62 6.10 -20.11 -5.02
CA ALA A 62 6.69 -21.12 -5.91
C ALA A 62 7.40 -22.24 -5.12
N ILE A 63 8.18 -21.88 -4.09
CA ILE A 63 8.81 -22.87 -3.22
C ILE A 63 7.76 -23.69 -2.46
N SER A 64 6.68 -23.07 -1.99
CA SER A 64 5.58 -23.77 -1.33
C SER A 64 4.90 -24.82 -2.21
N ILE A 65 4.83 -24.59 -3.53
CA ILE A 65 4.33 -25.57 -4.51
C ILE A 65 5.32 -26.75 -4.61
N VAL A 66 6.63 -26.46 -4.71
CA VAL A 66 7.67 -27.49 -4.77
C VAL A 66 7.72 -28.34 -3.49
N ILE A 67 7.51 -27.72 -2.33
CA ILE A 67 7.39 -28.43 -1.04
C ILE A 67 6.22 -29.41 -1.09
N GLY A 68 5.07 -29.00 -1.63
CA GLY A 68 3.91 -29.88 -1.84
C GLY A 68 4.28 -31.12 -2.64
N GLN A 69 4.97 -30.93 -3.77
CA GLN A 69 5.41 -32.03 -4.65
C GLN A 69 6.36 -33.03 -3.98
N HIS A 70 7.13 -32.61 -2.97
CA HIS A 70 8.05 -33.46 -2.22
C HIS A 70 7.46 -33.94 -0.88
N GLY A 71 6.14 -34.07 -0.81
CA GLY A 71 5.46 -34.63 0.36
C GLY A 71 4.88 -33.61 1.34
N GLY A 72 4.85 -32.32 0.98
CA GLY A 72 4.30 -31.28 1.83
C GLY A 72 2.80 -31.43 2.07
N GLY A 73 2.43 -31.95 3.24
CA GLY A 73 1.05 -32.24 3.63
C GLY A 73 0.83 -33.67 4.09
N TYR A 74 1.83 -34.54 3.90
CA TYR A 74 1.89 -35.88 4.47
C TYR A 74 2.67 -35.87 5.79
N PRO A 75 2.42 -36.85 6.67
CA PRO A 75 3.17 -36.99 7.90
C PRO A 75 4.67 -37.13 7.64
N PHE A 76 5.52 -36.40 8.37
CA PHE A 76 6.96 -36.38 8.09
C PHE A 76 7.60 -37.77 8.15
N ALA A 77 7.09 -38.65 9.02
CA ALA A 77 7.57 -40.01 9.21
C ALA A 77 7.26 -40.96 8.04
N GLU A 78 6.26 -40.66 7.20
CA GLU A 78 5.84 -41.52 6.09
C GLU A 78 6.65 -41.27 4.80
N LEU A 79 7.45 -40.20 4.78
CA LEU A 79 8.21 -39.78 3.60
C LEU A 79 9.46 -40.64 3.38
N SER A 80 9.82 -40.87 2.12
CA SER A 80 11.10 -41.49 1.78
C SER A 80 12.28 -40.66 2.30
N PRO A 81 13.41 -41.25 2.74
CA PRO A 81 14.57 -40.49 3.20
C PRO A 81 15.07 -39.42 2.21
N LYS A 82 14.94 -39.68 0.90
CA LYS A 82 15.29 -38.70 -0.15
C LYS A 82 14.33 -37.52 -0.17
N GLU A 83 13.03 -37.78 0.01
CA GLU A 83 11.98 -36.76 0.05
C GLU A 83 12.07 -35.93 1.34
N GLN A 84 12.37 -36.55 2.48
CA GLN A 84 12.61 -35.85 3.74
C GLN A 84 13.74 -34.83 3.63
N ILE A 85 14.85 -35.20 2.98
CA ILE A 85 15.97 -34.28 2.74
C ILE A 85 15.56 -33.12 1.82
N ALA A 86 14.85 -33.41 0.73
CA ALA A 86 14.35 -32.38 -0.19
C ALA A 86 13.37 -31.43 0.51
N PHE A 87 12.41 -31.97 1.26
CA PHE A 87 11.44 -31.23 2.06
C PHE A 87 12.16 -30.27 3.02
N LYS A 88 13.10 -30.77 3.83
CA LYS A 88 13.89 -29.93 4.75
C LYS A 88 14.66 -28.84 4.02
N LYS A 89 15.29 -29.14 2.87
CA LYS A 89 15.99 -28.12 2.06
C LYS A 89 15.05 -27.00 1.59
N PHE A 90 13.87 -27.34 1.06
CA PHE A 90 12.94 -26.32 0.59
C PHE A 90 12.28 -25.55 1.74
N CYS A 91 11.99 -26.20 2.87
CA CYS A 91 11.53 -25.57 4.10
C CYS A 91 12.55 -24.55 4.63
N TYR A 92 13.83 -24.89 4.60
CA TYR A 92 14.92 -23.96 4.93
C TYR A 92 14.91 -22.73 4.01
N ILE A 93 14.84 -22.92 2.69
CA ILE A 93 14.80 -21.79 1.74
C ILE A 93 13.54 -20.94 1.95
N ALA A 94 12.39 -21.56 2.25
CA ALA A 94 11.14 -20.85 2.54
C ALA A 94 11.29 -19.93 3.76
N THR A 95 11.93 -20.37 4.85
CA THR A 95 12.14 -19.52 6.03
C THR A 95 13.06 -18.32 5.76
N ILE A 96 14.04 -18.51 4.87
CA ILE A 96 14.96 -17.46 4.44
C ILE A 96 14.24 -16.44 3.55
N LEU A 97 13.35 -16.88 2.64
CA LEU A 97 12.58 -15.97 1.77
C LEU A 97 11.47 -15.23 2.53
N TYR A 98 10.83 -15.87 3.51
CA TYR A 98 9.77 -15.25 4.30
C TYR A 98 10.26 -14.00 5.04
N CYS A 99 11.49 -14.04 5.58
CA CYS A 99 12.05 -12.96 6.40
C CYS A 99 12.17 -11.60 5.65
N PRO A 100 12.84 -11.50 4.49
CA PRO A 100 12.87 -10.27 3.70
C PRO A 100 11.50 -9.95 3.09
N MET A 101 10.70 -10.95 2.70
CA MET A 101 9.34 -10.71 2.20
C MET A 101 8.50 -9.93 3.22
N ALA A 102 8.43 -10.41 4.46
CA ALA A 102 7.70 -9.76 5.56
C ALA A 102 8.24 -8.36 5.85
N LEU A 103 9.57 -8.18 5.83
CA LEU A 103 10.20 -6.87 5.99
C LEU A 103 9.75 -5.88 4.90
N PHE A 104 9.86 -6.25 3.62
CA PHE A 104 9.51 -5.34 2.52
C PHE A 104 8.02 -5.01 2.48
N VAL A 105 7.13 -5.95 2.85
CA VAL A 105 5.71 -5.66 3.02
C VAL A 105 5.49 -4.59 4.10
N LYS A 106 6.17 -4.71 5.25
CA LYS A 106 6.08 -3.74 6.35
C LYS A 106 6.68 -2.39 5.97
N ILE A 107 7.79 -2.37 5.23
CA ILE A 107 8.38 -1.14 4.67
C ILE A 107 7.36 -0.45 3.76
N ALA A 108 6.69 -1.20 2.85
CA ALA A 108 5.69 -0.64 1.96
C ALA A 108 4.49 -0.05 2.73
N LEU A 109 3.98 -0.75 3.75
CA LEU A 109 2.89 -0.27 4.60
C LEU A 109 3.30 0.98 5.40
N LEU A 110 4.45 0.95 6.06
CA LEU A 110 4.96 2.09 6.83
C LEU A 110 5.24 3.30 5.94
N ALA A 111 5.78 3.12 4.73
CA ALA A 111 5.98 4.22 3.78
C ALA A 111 4.65 4.88 3.36
N ILE A 112 3.59 4.08 3.14
CA ILE A 112 2.23 4.59 2.89
C ILE A 112 1.72 5.37 4.11
N LEU A 113 1.91 4.85 5.32
CA LEU A 113 1.52 5.54 6.55
C LEU A 113 2.29 6.86 6.70
N THR A 114 3.60 6.92 6.45
CA THR A 114 4.39 8.15 6.47
C THR A 114 3.81 9.22 5.55
N ARG A 115 3.40 8.85 4.33
CA ARG A 115 2.75 9.78 3.40
C ARG A 115 1.39 10.25 3.89
N ILE A 116 0.62 9.38 4.55
CA ILE A 116 -0.66 9.75 5.17
C ILE A 116 -0.43 10.67 6.37
N PHE A 117 0.62 10.46 7.16
CA PHE A 117 0.94 11.26 8.35
C PHE A 117 1.90 12.42 8.10
N ALA A 118 2.19 12.76 6.84
CA ALA A 118 3.08 13.87 6.49
C ALA A 118 2.80 15.20 7.24
N PRO A 119 1.54 15.58 7.55
CA PRO A 119 1.26 16.78 8.36
C PRO A 119 1.70 16.68 9.84
N PHE A 120 1.91 15.48 10.37
CA PHE A 120 2.18 15.20 11.78
C PHE A 120 3.62 14.76 12.01
N ARG A 121 4.54 15.73 12.07
CA ARG A 121 5.99 15.48 12.16
C ARG A 121 6.41 14.52 13.28
N GLY A 122 5.80 14.61 14.46
CA GLY A 122 6.12 13.71 15.58
C GLY A 122 5.79 12.24 15.29
N LYS A 123 4.64 11.96 14.67
CA LYS A 123 4.26 10.59 14.29
C LYS A 123 5.14 10.03 13.18
N VAL A 124 5.54 10.88 12.24
CA VAL A 124 6.46 10.52 11.15
C VAL A 124 7.84 10.13 11.68
N TRP A 125 8.37 10.88 12.66
CA TRP A 125 9.62 10.53 13.32
C TRP A 125 9.57 9.16 14.01
N PHE A 126 8.47 8.88 14.72
CA PHE A 126 8.24 7.56 15.32
C PHE A 126 8.23 6.44 14.26
N ILE A 127 7.58 6.65 13.11
CA ILE A 127 7.57 5.69 12.00
C ILE A 127 8.99 5.40 11.50
N TYR A 128 9.82 6.43 11.31
CA TYR A 128 11.20 6.23 10.83
C TYR A 128 12.07 5.47 11.84
N ILE A 129 11.95 5.78 13.13
CA ILE A 129 12.67 5.05 14.19
C ILE A 129 12.22 3.59 14.20
N PHE A 130 10.91 3.35 14.20
CA PHE A 130 10.33 2.01 14.19
C PHE A 130 10.76 1.21 12.95
N LEU A 131 10.76 1.84 11.78
CA LEU A 131 11.25 1.25 10.53
C LEU A 131 12.72 0.83 10.65
N GLY A 132 13.57 1.68 11.24
CA GLY A 132 14.98 1.37 11.50
C GLY A 132 15.15 0.16 12.42
N CYS A 133 14.39 0.11 13.53
CA CYS A 133 14.39 -1.02 14.45
C CYS A 133 13.96 -2.32 13.76
N LEU A 134 12.91 -2.28 12.94
CA LEU A 134 12.46 -3.45 12.17
C LEU A 134 13.52 -3.91 11.18
N CYS A 135 14.12 -3.00 10.41
CA CYS A 135 15.17 -3.36 9.46
C CYS A 135 16.36 -4.02 10.17
N CYS A 136 16.78 -3.47 11.32
CA CYS A 136 17.85 -4.06 12.14
C CYS A 136 17.49 -5.48 12.58
N TYR A 137 16.32 -5.66 13.20
CA TYR A 137 15.85 -6.97 13.66
C TYR A 137 15.78 -7.99 12.53
N TYR A 138 15.11 -7.68 11.42
CA TYR A 138 14.95 -8.60 10.30
C TYR A 138 16.28 -8.94 9.63
N THR A 139 17.23 -8.01 9.60
CA THR A 139 18.59 -8.27 9.07
C THR A 139 19.33 -9.26 9.96
N VAL A 140 19.31 -9.06 11.28
CA VAL A 140 19.92 -9.99 12.24
C VAL A 140 19.23 -11.36 12.18
N ALA A 141 17.90 -11.40 12.16
CA ALA A 141 17.12 -12.63 12.06
C ALA A 141 17.45 -13.41 10.77
N LEU A 142 17.63 -12.71 9.64
CA LEU A 142 18.03 -13.33 8.38
C LEU A 142 19.41 -13.98 8.48
N ILE A 143 20.39 -13.29 9.07
CA ILE A 143 21.75 -13.82 9.27
C ILE A 143 21.70 -15.06 10.18
N VAL A 144 20.95 -15.00 11.28
CA VAL A 144 20.76 -16.12 12.21
C VAL A 144 20.13 -17.32 11.50
N LYS A 145 19.10 -17.10 10.65
CA LYS A 145 18.46 -18.17 9.87
C LYS A 145 19.40 -18.81 8.85
N ILE A 146 20.21 -18.01 8.15
CA ILE A 146 21.21 -18.51 7.21
C ILE A 146 22.28 -19.36 7.94
N ARG A 147 22.55 -19.04 9.20
CA ARG A 147 23.55 -19.70 10.04
C ARG A 147 22.93 -20.55 11.15
N ILE A 148 21.69 -21.02 10.96
CA ILE A 148 20.95 -21.74 12.00
C ILE A 148 21.63 -23.05 12.41
N CYS A 149 22.39 -23.66 11.50
CA CYS A 149 23.22 -24.83 11.76
C CYS A 149 24.66 -24.62 11.30
N GLY A 150 25.61 -25.10 12.11
CA GLY A 150 27.02 -25.18 11.77
C GLY A 150 27.48 -26.64 11.72
N PRO A 151 27.75 -27.22 10.54
CA PRO A 151 27.67 -26.67 9.18
C PRO A 151 26.24 -26.71 8.59
N ILE A 152 25.94 -25.86 7.60
CA ILE A 152 24.60 -25.72 6.98
C ILE A 152 23.99 -27.08 6.56
N PRO A 153 24.74 -28.04 5.96
CA PRO A 153 24.17 -29.33 5.57
C PRO A 153 23.58 -30.16 6.71
N ARG A 154 23.95 -29.86 7.96
CA ARG A 154 23.40 -30.48 9.17
C ARG A 154 21.88 -30.33 9.28
N TYR A 155 21.33 -29.24 8.74
CA TYR A 155 19.90 -28.96 8.77
C TYR A 155 19.07 -30.05 8.09
N TRP A 156 19.50 -30.51 6.90
CA TRP A 156 18.76 -31.51 6.13
C TRP A 156 19.33 -32.93 6.23
N LEU A 157 20.64 -33.10 6.50
CA LEU A 157 21.27 -34.43 6.65
C LEU A 157 21.15 -35.01 8.07
N GLY A 158 20.73 -34.22 9.06
CA GLY A 158 20.61 -34.71 10.43
C GLY A 158 21.96 -35.16 11.00
N GLU A 159 21.94 -36.13 11.92
CA GLU A 159 23.13 -36.55 12.70
C GLU A 159 24.27 -37.16 11.89
N GLN A 160 24.04 -37.39 10.59
CA GLN A 160 25.07 -37.85 9.65
C GLN A 160 26.23 -36.86 9.49
N VAL A 161 26.03 -35.59 9.86
CA VAL A 161 27.06 -34.56 9.82
C VAL A 161 27.37 -34.11 11.26
N PRO A 162 28.63 -34.06 11.70
CA PRO A 162 28.97 -33.51 13.01
C PRO A 162 28.71 -32.00 13.02
N GLY A 163 28.07 -31.50 14.07
CA GLY A 163 27.72 -30.08 14.20
C GLY A 163 26.57 -29.82 15.16
N THR A 164 26.30 -28.54 15.39
CA THR A 164 25.22 -28.08 16.26
C THR A 164 24.25 -27.18 15.48
N CYS A 165 22.98 -27.22 15.86
CA CYS A 165 21.93 -26.36 15.33
C CYS A 165 21.32 -25.57 16.48
N LEU A 166 20.94 -24.32 16.20
CA LEU A 166 20.09 -23.53 17.07
C LEU A 166 18.67 -24.11 17.09
N ASP A 167 17.95 -23.83 18.19
CA ASP A 167 16.56 -24.25 18.34
C ASP A 167 15.67 -23.53 17.31
N GLN A 168 15.16 -24.31 16.35
CA GLN A 168 14.34 -23.83 15.26
C GLN A 168 12.97 -23.38 15.74
N THR A 169 12.40 -24.06 16.73
CA THR A 169 11.09 -23.73 17.31
C THR A 169 11.18 -22.41 18.06
N ALA A 170 12.24 -22.23 18.85
CA ALA A 170 12.50 -20.95 19.53
C ALA A 170 12.63 -19.78 18.54
N ALA A 171 13.36 -19.98 17.43
CA ALA A 171 13.48 -18.99 16.38
C ALA A 171 12.13 -18.67 15.70
N LEU A 172 11.31 -19.69 15.42
CA LEU A 172 9.98 -19.52 14.84
C LEU A 172 9.01 -18.81 15.78
N ILE A 173 9.08 -19.07 17.09
CA ILE A 173 8.30 -18.37 18.11
C ILE A 173 8.71 -16.89 18.14
N ALA A 174 10.02 -16.62 18.22
CA ALA A 174 10.53 -15.25 18.25
C ALA A 174 10.10 -14.45 17.01
N ASP A 175 10.23 -15.04 15.82
CA ASP A 175 9.75 -14.43 14.57
C ASP A 175 8.24 -14.15 14.60
N SER A 176 7.45 -15.12 15.08
CA SER A 176 5.98 -15.01 15.09
C SER A 176 5.53 -13.92 16.05
N VAL A 177 6.14 -13.84 17.24
CA VAL A 177 5.89 -12.77 18.23
C VAL A 177 6.23 -11.42 17.63
N ILE A 178 7.43 -11.26 17.05
CA ILE A 178 7.82 -9.98 16.46
C ILE A 178 6.94 -9.61 15.27
N SER A 179 6.49 -10.58 14.47
CA SER A 179 5.55 -10.30 13.39
C SER A 179 4.24 -9.74 13.94
N VAL A 180 3.61 -10.41 14.89
CA VAL A 180 2.36 -9.97 15.53
C VAL A 180 2.50 -8.59 16.17
N VAL A 181 3.56 -8.37 16.96
CA VAL A 181 3.80 -7.07 17.62
C VAL A 181 3.97 -5.96 16.58
N SER A 182 4.76 -6.21 15.53
CA SER A 182 4.96 -5.21 14.49
C SER A 182 3.68 -4.90 13.70
N ASP A 183 2.85 -5.91 13.42
CA ASP A 183 1.57 -5.74 12.73
C ASP A 183 0.58 -4.94 13.59
N LEU A 184 0.52 -5.23 14.89
CA LEU A 184 -0.30 -4.47 15.84
C LEU A 184 0.13 -3.00 15.92
N ILE A 185 1.44 -2.72 15.95
CA ILE A 185 1.95 -1.34 15.94
C ILE A 185 1.51 -0.63 14.66
N ILE A 186 1.67 -1.26 13.49
CA ILE A 186 1.25 -0.71 12.19
C ILE A 186 -0.27 -0.46 12.16
N LEU A 187 -1.05 -1.38 12.75
CA LEU A 187 -2.51 -1.29 12.83
C LEU A 187 -2.99 -0.18 13.76
N ILE A 188 -2.34 0.00 14.91
CA ILE A 188 -2.72 1.01 15.91
C ILE A 188 -2.34 2.41 15.45
N LEU A 189 -1.24 2.55 14.70
CA LEU A 189 -0.70 3.85 14.27
C LEU A 189 -1.74 4.79 13.63
N PRO A 190 -2.63 4.34 12.71
CA PRO A 190 -3.68 5.19 12.17
C PRO A 190 -4.90 5.45 13.06
N LEU A 191 -5.15 4.67 14.11
CA LEU A 191 -6.36 4.79 14.93
C LEU A 191 -6.50 6.17 15.62
N PRO A 192 -5.49 6.71 16.31
CA PRO A 192 -5.60 8.01 16.97
C PRO A 192 -5.98 9.15 16.01
N LEU A 193 -5.59 9.04 14.75
CA LEU A 193 -5.90 10.05 13.75
C LEU A 193 -7.35 9.99 13.28
N THR A 194 -7.95 8.80 13.27
CA THR A 194 -9.35 8.63 12.86
C THR A 194 -10.33 9.19 13.88
N TRP A 195 -9.96 9.23 15.16
CA TRP A 195 -10.77 9.84 16.22
C TRP A 195 -10.58 11.35 16.32
N SER A 196 -9.36 11.85 16.11
CA SER A 196 -9.03 13.23 16.46
C SER A 196 -9.26 14.27 15.35
N LEU A 197 -9.58 13.88 14.11
CA LEU A 197 -9.54 14.87 13.01
C LEU A 197 -10.62 14.69 11.94
N GLN A 198 -11.28 15.80 11.60
CA GLN A 198 -12.26 15.96 10.51
C GLN A 198 -11.60 15.72 9.14
N MET A 199 -11.27 14.48 8.84
CA MET A 199 -10.65 14.07 7.58
C MET A 199 -11.67 14.08 6.44
N SER A 200 -11.22 14.48 5.24
CA SER A 200 -12.02 14.32 4.04
C SER A 200 -12.38 12.85 3.81
N ARG A 201 -13.59 12.60 3.28
CA ARG A 201 -14.17 11.26 3.10
C ARG A 201 -13.23 10.28 2.40
N ASN A 202 -12.43 10.78 1.45
CA ASN A 202 -11.47 9.99 0.69
C ASN A 202 -10.27 9.53 1.54
N ARG A 203 -9.77 10.37 2.46
CA ARG A 203 -8.67 9.98 3.36
C ARG A 203 -9.18 9.00 4.42
N LYS A 204 -10.40 9.21 4.92
CA LYS A 204 -11.06 8.29 5.85
C LYS A 204 -11.21 6.88 5.27
N LEU A 205 -11.67 6.76 4.02
CA LEU A 205 -11.84 5.46 3.37
C LEU A 205 -10.52 4.70 3.17
N ARG A 206 -9.43 5.40 2.82
CA ARG A 206 -8.09 4.78 2.70
C ARG A 206 -7.62 4.21 4.04
N VAL A 207 -7.81 4.95 5.12
CA VAL A 207 -7.42 4.51 6.46
C VAL A 207 -8.25 3.32 6.92
N ILE A 208 -9.56 3.32 6.68
CA ILE A 208 -10.44 2.18 6.99
C ILE A 208 -10.01 0.93 6.21
N GLY A 209 -9.68 1.07 4.93
CA GLY A 209 -9.18 -0.05 4.12
C GLY A 209 -7.86 -0.62 4.64
N LEU A 210 -6.92 0.24 5.03
CA LEU A 210 -5.65 -0.16 5.67
C LEU A 210 -5.89 -0.88 7.01
N LEU A 211 -6.79 -0.36 7.84
CA LEU A 211 -7.14 -0.95 9.13
C LEU A 211 -7.80 -2.32 8.97
N GLY A 212 -8.76 -2.46 8.04
CA GLY A 212 -9.44 -3.72 7.80
C GLY A 212 -8.50 -4.80 7.28
N ALA A 213 -7.71 -4.50 6.25
CA ALA A 213 -6.77 -5.46 5.70
C ALA A 213 -5.58 -5.74 6.64
N GLY A 214 -5.10 -4.72 7.36
CA GLY A 214 -4.09 -4.88 8.41
C GLY A 214 -4.57 -5.79 9.55
N GLY A 215 -5.82 -5.64 9.98
CA GLY A 215 -6.41 -6.49 11.02
C GLY A 215 -6.53 -7.95 10.59
N LEU A 216 -6.88 -8.21 9.32
CA LEU A 216 -6.86 -9.55 8.76
C LEU A 216 -5.45 -10.14 8.75
N ALA A 217 -4.44 -9.36 8.33
CA ALA A 217 -3.04 -9.81 8.35
C ALA A 217 -2.57 -10.14 9.78
N THR A 218 -2.86 -9.28 10.77
CA THR A 218 -2.55 -9.55 12.19
C THR A 218 -3.26 -10.81 12.70
N GLY A 219 -4.50 -11.07 12.26
CA GLY A 219 -5.21 -12.30 12.59
C GLY A 219 -4.49 -13.56 12.11
N PHE A 220 -3.94 -13.53 10.88
CA PHE A 220 -3.12 -14.63 10.35
C PHE A 220 -1.79 -14.79 11.11
N SER A 221 -1.14 -13.68 11.46
CA SER A 221 0.09 -13.68 12.28
C SER A 221 -0.18 -14.28 13.67
N LEU A 222 -1.33 -13.97 14.29
CA LEU A 222 -1.73 -14.53 15.58
C LEU A 222 -2.05 -16.02 15.48
N TYR A 223 -2.77 -16.43 14.44
CA TYR A 223 -3.06 -17.83 14.16
C TYR A 223 -1.76 -18.65 14.03
N ARG A 224 -0.76 -18.12 13.33
CA ARG A 224 0.57 -18.72 13.24
C ARG A 224 1.23 -18.88 14.61
N LEU A 225 1.24 -17.83 15.43
CA LEU A 225 1.83 -17.88 16.77
C LEU A 225 1.17 -18.96 17.64
N VAL A 226 -0.16 -19.03 17.64
CA VAL A 226 -0.92 -20.05 18.39
C VAL A 226 -0.54 -21.46 17.93
N MET A 227 -0.46 -21.69 16.61
CA MET A 227 -0.07 -23.01 16.10
C MET A 227 1.35 -23.40 16.53
N VAL A 228 2.32 -22.49 16.44
CA VAL A 228 3.70 -22.77 16.83
C VAL A 228 3.79 -23.06 18.33
N LEU A 229 3.03 -22.36 19.18
CA LEU A 229 3.01 -22.57 20.63
C LEU A 229 2.31 -23.85 21.06
N GLN A 230 1.24 -24.26 20.37
CA GLN A 230 0.53 -25.51 20.69
C GLN A 230 1.40 -26.74 20.44
N GLY A 231 2.41 -26.63 19.59
CA GLY A 231 3.19 -27.76 19.13
C GLY A 231 2.32 -28.71 18.30
N SER A 232 2.95 -29.54 17.47
CA SER A 232 2.25 -30.73 16.99
C SER A 232 3.20 -31.89 16.95
N ASN A 233 2.64 -33.09 17.06
CA ASN A 233 3.39 -34.34 16.99
C ASN A 233 4.04 -34.56 15.60
N ASP A 234 3.62 -33.80 14.58
CA ASP A 234 4.18 -33.86 13.24
C ASP A 234 4.79 -32.52 12.81
N GLU A 235 6.13 -32.47 12.80
CA GLU A 235 6.88 -31.28 12.38
C GLU A 235 6.56 -30.86 10.94
N GLY A 236 6.29 -31.81 10.04
CA GLY A 236 5.99 -31.54 8.64
C GLY A 236 4.65 -30.83 8.45
N LEU A 237 3.61 -31.30 9.14
CA LEU A 237 2.28 -30.69 9.09
C LEU A 237 2.26 -29.27 9.69
N MET A 238 2.98 -29.07 10.80
CA MET A 238 3.16 -27.74 11.41
C MET A 238 3.81 -26.77 10.42
N PHE A 239 4.86 -27.22 9.75
CA PHE A 239 5.61 -26.37 8.83
C PHE A 239 4.75 -25.91 7.65
N ILE A 240 3.94 -26.80 7.07
CA ILE A 240 3.01 -26.45 5.98
C ILE A 240 1.98 -25.43 6.43
N ARG A 241 1.40 -25.59 7.64
CA ARG A 241 0.45 -24.62 8.19
C ARG A 241 1.10 -23.26 8.43
N VAL A 242 2.33 -23.24 8.95
CA VAL A 242 3.13 -22.03 9.09
C VAL A 242 3.38 -21.38 7.74
N ILE A 243 3.72 -22.15 6.71
CA ILE A 243 3.92 -21.61 5.36
C ILE A 243 2.63 -20.98 4.85
N LEU A 244 1.50 -21.67 4.93
CA LEU A 244 0.19 -21.19 4.49
C LEU A 244 -0.19 -19.88 5.19
N SER A 245 0.03 -19.80 6.50
CA SER A 245 -0.22 -18.58 7.28
C SER A 245 0.67 -17.41 6.83
N GLY A 246 1.94 -17.66 6.51
CA GLY A 246 2.86 -16.64 5.98
C GLY A 246 2.46 -16.15 4.58
N ASN A 247 1.87 -17.02 3.75
CA ASN A 247 1.30 -16.59 2.46
C ASN A 247 0.08 -15.70 2.65
N ALA A 248 -0.80 -16.04 3.60
CA ALA A 248 -1.95 -15.22 3.91
C ALA A 248 -1.52 -13.84 4.45
N GLU A 249 -0.57 -13.80 5.38
CA GLU A 249 0.01 -12.56 5.92
C GLU A 249 0.64 -11.69 4.82
N GLY A 250 1.56 -12.27 4.03
CA GLY A 250 2.25 -11.54 2.95
C GLY A 250 1.30 -11.09 1.84
N GLY A 251 0.36 -11.94 1.43
CA GLY A 251 -0.62 -11.65 0.39
C GLY A 251 -1.61 -10.57 0.79
N VAL A 252 -2.20 -10.68 1.99
CA VAL A 252 -3.09 -9.65 2.53
C VAL A 252 -2.34 -8.34 2.76
N GLY A 253 -1.10 -8.39 3.25
CA GLY A 253 -0.24 -7.22 3.41
C GLY A 253 0.06 -6.49 2.09
N LEU A 254 0.36 -7.23 1.01
CA LEU A 254 0.56 -6.67 -0.33
C LEU A 254 -0.73 -6.05 -0.90
N ILE A 255 -1.86 -6.74 -0.76
CA ILE A 255 -3.16 -6.21 -1.18
C ILE A 255 -3.47 -4.92 -0.41
N CYS A 256 -3.26 -4.94 0.92
CA CYS A 256 -3.42 -3.79 1.80
C CYS A 256 -2.58 -2.59 1.34
N ALA A 257 -1.31 -2.82 0.99
CA ALA A 257 -0.45 -1.78 0.44
C ALA A 257 -0.97 -1.19 -0.87
N CYS A 258 -1.69 -1.97 -1.69
CA CYS A 258 -2.26 -1.51 -2.97
C CYS A 258 -3.55 -0.70 -2.81
N LEU A 259 -4.37 -0.96 -1.79
CA LEU A 259 -5.69 -0.34 -1.59
C LEU A 259 -5.72 1.21 -1.67
N PRO A 260 -4.77 1.96 -1.07
CA PRO A 260 -4.81 3.42 -1.08
C PRO A 260 -4.74 4.01 -2.49
N VAL A 261 -3.96 3.39 -3.38
CA VAL A 261 -3.80 3.81 -4.77
C VAL A 261 -5.06 3.47 -5.57
N LEU A 262 -5.62 2.28 -5.37
CA LEU A 262 -6.85 1.85 -6.05
C LEU A 262 -8.05 2.72 -5.69
N ASN A 263 -8.18 3.10 -4.42
CA ASN A 263 -9.23 4.01 -3.97
C ASN A 263 -9.22 5.37 -4.70
N VAL A 264 -8.04 5.84 -5.12
CA VAL A 264 -7.93 7.07 -5.94
C VAL A 264 -8.55 6.84 -7.31
N MET A 265 -8.22 5.73 -7.96
CA MET A 265 -8.78 5.35 -9.26
C MET A 265 -10.31 5.22 -9.20
N PHE A 266 -10.85 4.50 -8.20
CA PHE A 266 -12.29 4.34 -8.03
C PHE A 266 -13.01 5.68 -7.81
N ALA A 267 -12.43 6.58 -7.02
CA ALA A 267 -13.00 7.92 -6.81
C ALA A 267 -13.05 8.73 -8.12
N HIS A 268 -12.01 8.66 -8.95
CA HIS A 268 -12.00 9.33 -10.26
C HIS A 268 -13.01 8.73 -11.24
N TYR A 269 -13.08 7.39 -11.31
CA TYR A 269 -14.04 6.71 -12.19
C TYR A 269 -15.48 7.04 -11.81
N LYS A 270 -15.81 7.03 -10.50
CA LYS A 270 -17.14 7.40 -10.01
C LYS A 270 -17.49 8.86 -10.33
N LYS A 271 -16.54 9.79 -10.22
CA LYS A 271 -16.76 11.20 -10.58
C LYS A 271 -17.04 11.33 -12.08
N ASN A 272 -16.25 10.70 -12.94
CA ASN A 272 -16.44 10.74 -14.40
C ASN A 272 -17.78 10.12 -14.81
N TYR A 273 -18.15 8.98 -14.22
CA TYR A 273 -19.43 8.31 -14.50
C TYR A 273 -20.63 9.13 -14.02
N SER A 274 -20.52 9.80 -12.87
CA SER A 274 -21.57 10.70 -12.36
C SER A 274 -21.70 11.97 -13.18
N SER A 275 -20.59 12.55 -13.66
CA SER A 275 -20.61 13.70 -14.57
C SER A 275 -21.23 13.32 -15.92
N GLN A 276 -20.90 12.15 -16.46
CA GLN A 276 -21.46 11.65 -17.72
C GLN A 276 -22.96 11.34 -17.61
N LYS A 277 -23.43 10.84 -16.46
CA LYS A 277 -24.86 10.66 -16.18
C LYS A 277 -25.61 12.00 -16.04
N TYR A 278 -24.96 13.06 -15.57
CA TYR A 278 -25.54 14.41 -15.52
C TYR A 278 -25.71 15.02 -16.92
N TYR A 279 -24.72 14.82 -17.82
CA TYR A 279 -24.84 15.24 -19.22
C TYR A 279 -25.90 14.43 -19.99
N GLN A 280 -26.05 13.13 -19.68
CA GLN A 280 -27.02 12.28 -20.37
C GLN A 280 -28.47 12.46 -19.88
N ASN A 281 -28.68 12.94 -18.65
CA ASN A 281 -30.00 13.21 -18.08
C ASN A 281 -30.41 14.70 -18.13
N GLY A 282 -29.54 15.58 -18.63
CA GLY A 282 -29.78 17.00 -18.87
C GLY A 282 -30.23 17.34 -20.29
N GLY A 283 -30.61 16.34 -21.09
CA GLY A 283 -31.13 16.47 -22.45
C GLY A 283 -32.58 16.96 -22.56
N SER A 284 -33.22 17.36 -21.45
CA SER A 284 -34.45 18.15 -21.50
C SER A 284 -34.08 19.62 -21.63
N SER A 285 -33.88 20.03 -22.88
CA SER A 285 -33.83 21.43 -23.32
C SER A 285 -35.01 22.21 -22.74
N HIS A 286 -34.79 22.97 -21.68
CA HIS A 286 -35.65 24.10 -21.35
C HIS A 286 -35.33 25.20 -22.37
N PRO A 287 -36.25 25.56 -23.28
CA PRO A 287 -36.04 26.73 -24.11
C PRO A 287 -36.06 27.94 -23.17
N LEU A 288 -34.95 28.68 -23.13
CA LEU A 288 -34.95 30.04 -22.60
C LEU A 288 -35.95 30.81 -23.46
N SER A 289 -36.99 31.31 -22.80
CA SER A 289 -38.12 32.00 -23.39
C SER A 289 -37.67 33.18 -24.26
N ASP A 290 -38.26 33.23 -25.45
CA ASP A 290 -38.26 34.37 -26.36
C ASP A 290 -38.53 35.67 -25.62
N ARG A 291 -37.50 36.51 -25.48
CA ARG A 291 -37.69 37.91 -25.11
C ARG A 291 -37.79 38.72 -26.41
N LYS A 292 -39.04 38.85 -26.84
CA LYS A 292 -39.53 39.65 -27.97
C LYS A 292 -38.90 41.05 -27.99
N SER A 293 -38.27 41.37 -29.11
CA SER A 293 -37.70 42.68 -29.46
C SER A 293 -38.77 43.78 -29.43
N ALA A 294 -38.48 44.89 -28.76
CA ALA A 294 -39.22 46.15 -28.88
C ALA A 294 -38.22 47.32 -28.97
N PRO A 295 -38.58 48.42 -29.67
CA PRO A 295 -37.63 49.25 -30.41
C PRO A 295 -36.97 50.36 -29.59
N ALA A 296 -35.96 50.96 -30.22
CA ALA A 296 -35.05 51.97 -29.70
C ALA A 296 -35.73 53.25 -29.16
N SER A 297 -35.15 53.69 -28.04
CA SER A 297 -35.07 55.01 -27.42
C SER A 297 -35.71 56.23 -28.11
N ASN A 298 -36.41 57.02 -27.30
CA ASN A 298 -36.19 58.47 -27.20
C ASN A 298 -36.53 58.98 -25.78
N LEU A 299 -35.84 60.05 -25.39
CA LEU A 299 -36.17 61.04 -24.35
C LEU A 299 -35.71 60.82 -22.88
N ALA A 300 -34.51 61.33 -22.62
CA ALA A 300 -34.13 62.40 -21.67
C ALA A 300 -34.72 62.52 -20.24
N THR A 301 -33.81 62.94 -19.33
CA THR A 301 -34.01 63.69 -18.05
C THR A 301 -34.71 62.92 -16.92
N ASP A 302 -34.42 63.04 -15.62
CA ASP A 302 -33.57 63.87 -14.78
C ASP A 302 -33.64 63.23 -13.36
N TRP A 303 -32.51 63.17 -12.65
CA TRP A 303 -32.29 63.21 -11.20
C TRP A 303 -32.97 62.27 -10.17
N ASP A 304 -32.05 61.77 -9.33
CA ASP A 304 -32.10 61.58 -7.88
C ASP A 304 -32.59 60.28 -7.24
N LYS A 305 -31.64 59.77 -6.44
CA LYS A 305 -31.76 59.12 -5.12
C LYS A 305 -32.10 57.62 -5.04
N VAL A 306 -31.14 56.94 -4.38
CA VAL A 306 -31.31 55.96 -3.27
C VAL A 306 -30.71 54.56 -3.53
N THR A 307 -29.53 54.42 -2.93
CA THR A 307 -28.97 53.30 -2.15
C THR A 307 -28.73 51.90 -2.76
N ASN A 308 -27.49 51.48 -2.45
CA ASN A 308 -27.05 50.17 -1.97
C ASN A 308 -26.68 49.07 -2.98
N PHE A 309 -25.40 48.73 -2.84
CA PHE A 309 -24.82 47.38 -2.74
C PHE A 309 -24.55 46.58 -4.02
N GLY A 310 -23.26 46.28 -4.20
CA GLY A 310 -22.82 44.94 -4.60
C GLY A 310 -22.01 44.86 -5.89
N ASP A 311 -20.68 44.86 -5.72
CA ASP A 311 -19.65 44.18 -6.51
C ASP A 311 -20.03 43.62 -7.89
N GLN A 312 -19.42 44.20 -8.94
CA GLN A 312 -19.16 43.51 -10.19
C GLN A 312 -17.65 43.29 -10.38
N SER A 313 -17.30 42.01 -10.38
CA SER A 313 -16.04 41.43 -10.82
C SER A 313 -15.81 41.68 -12.31
N HIS A 314 -14.76 42.42 -12.63
CA HIS A 314 -14.27 42.58 -14.00
C HIS A 314 -13.51 41.32 -14.45
N LEU A 315 -14.09 40.57 -15.39
CA LEU A 315 -13.38 39.62 -16.24
C LEU A 315 -12.71 40.40 -17.39
N ILE A 316 -11.38 40.35 -17.43
CA ILE A 316 -10.54 40.94 -18.47
C ILE A 316 -10.54 40.02 -19.69
N SER A 317 -11.10 40.52 -20.80
CA SER A 317 -10.98 39.94 -22.13
C SER A 317 -9.65 40.38 -22.75
N PHE A 318 -8.82 39.42 -23.16
CA PHE A 318 -7.63 39.67 -23.96
C PHE A 318 -8.02 39.96 -25.41
N ALA A 319 -7.74 41.17 -25.88
CA ALA A 319 -7.67 41.50 -27.31
C ALA A 319 -6.30 42.13 -27.58
N GLY A 320 -5.45 41.42 -28.31
CA GLY A 320 -4.20 41.96 -28.85
C GLY A 320 -4.46 42.81 -30.10
N PRO A 321 -3.68 43.88 -30.34
CA PRO A 321 -3.67 44.57 -31.63
C PRO A 321 -2.37 44.31 -32.45
N PRO A 322 -2.36 44.69 -33.74
CA PRO A 322 -1.56 44.05 -34.79
C PRO A 322 -0.20 44.72 -35.08
N GLU A 323 0.63 44.02 -35.86
CA GLU A 323 1.91 44.49 -36.40
C GLU A 323 1.75 45.61 -37.45
N GLY A 324 2.75 46.51 -37.55
CA GLY A 324 3.00 47.28 -38.78
C GLY A 324 3.69 48.65 -38.67
N GLY A 325 5.02 48.66 -38.48
CA GLY A 325 6.00 49.51 -39.19
C GLY A 325 6.06 51.04 -39.04
N GLY A 326 7.24 51.56 -38.64
CA GLY A 326 7.72 52.90 -39.01
C GLY A 326 8.56 53.64 -37.95
N SER A 327 9.88 53.72 -38.19
CA SER A 327 10.98 54.57 -37.67
C SER A 327 10.60 55.89 -36.95
N THR A 328 11.31 56.48 -35.97
CA THR A 328 12.77 56.73 -35.79
C THR A 328 13.00 57.42 -34.41
N ASP A 329 14.20 57.24 -33.81
CA ASP A 329 14.92 58.10 -32.83
C ASP A 329 14.28 58.40 -31.43
N SER A 330 14.96 58.48 -30.27
CA SER A 330 16.35 58.34 -29.82
C SER A 330 16.41 58.39 -28.26
N ILE A 331 17.37 57.65 -27.67
CA ILE A 331 18.17 57.93 -26.43
C ILE A 331 17.46 58.36 -25.12
N HIS A 332 17.50 57.52 -24.06
CA HIS A 332 18.43 57.65 -22.90
C HIS A 332 18.20 56.54 -21.83
N ASN A 333 19.30 56.11 -21.20
CA ASN A 333 19.45 54.89 -20.41
C ASN A 333 19.05 55.08 -18.93
N GLN A 334 18.41 54.06 -18.35
CA GLN A 334 18.12 53.91 -16.91
C GLN A 334 19.30 53.21 -16.20
N ASP A 335 19.57 53.57 -14.94
CA ASP A 335 19.88 52.58 -13.88
C ASP A 335 19.81 53.21 -12.49
N GLY A 336 18.88 52.72 -11.66
CA GLY A 336 18.66 53.15 -10.28
C GLY A 336 17.73 52.19 -9.52
N ILE A 337 18.31 51.43 -8.59
CA ILE A 337 17.72 50.31 -7.84
C ILE A 337 16.53 50.75 -6.96
N ARG A 338 15.38 50.06 -7.02
CA ARG A 338 14.29 50.15 -6.03
C ARG A 338 13.97 48.80 -5.40
N LYS A 339 14.05 48.76 -4.07
CA LYS A 339 13.83 47.60 -3.20
C LYS A 339 12.40 47.69 -2.66
N THR A 340 11.56 46.68 -2.92
CA THR A 340 10.19 46.62 -2.40
C THR A 340 10.13 45.76 -1.14
N VAL A 341 9.68 46.34 -0.04
CA VAL A 341 9.42 45.66 1.24
C VAL A 341 7.91 45.48 1.37
N ALA A 342 7.46 44.24 1.58
CA ALA A 342 6.05 43.93 1.82
C ALA A 342 5.73 44.10 3.32
N VAL A 343 4.79 44.99 3.64
CA VAL A 343 4.22 45.18 4.98
C VAL A 343 2.83 44.54 4.99
N SER A 344 2.58 43.64 5.94
CA SER A 344 1.27 43.00 6.15
C SER A 344 0.66 43.51 7.44
N GLN A 345 -0.52 44.14 7.38
CA GLN A 345 -1.35 44.46 8.53
C GLN A 345 -2.53 43.47 8.60
N THR A 346 -2.73 42.86 9.76
CA THR A 346 -3.91 42.04 10.09
C THR A 346 -4.85 42.85 10.96
N VAL A 347 -6.11 42.94 10.56
CA VAL A 347 -7.20 43.54 11.37
C VAL A 347 -8.05 42.40 11.93
N GLU A 348 -8.14 42.32 13.25
CA GLU A 348 -9.08 41.45 13.96
C GLU A 348 -10.43 42.16 14.11
N THR A 349 -11.52 41.46 13.81
CA THR A 349 -12.89 41.93 14.10
C THR A 349 -13.46 41.13 15.26
N HIS A 350 -13.97 41.87 16.25
CA HIS A 350 -14.56 41.44 17.51
C HIS A 350 -15.76 40.49 17.38
#